data_AF-A0A960PH34-F1
#
_entry.id   AF-A0A960PH34-F1
#
_cell.length_a   1.000
_cell.length_b   1.000
_cell.length_c   1.000
_cell.angle_alpha   90.00
_cell.angle_beta   90.00
_cell.angle_gamma   90.00
#
_symmetry.space_group_name_H-M   'P 1'
#
loop_
_entity.id
_entity.type
_entity.pdbx_description
1 polymer ?
#
loop_
_entity_poly.entity_id
_entity_poly.type
_entity_poly.pdbx_seq_one_letter_code
_entity_poly.pdbx_strand_id
1 'polypeptide(L)'
;AWWHFEGRRYQIKRMVACPGLPPEEVTMEGVTYDEIAPGCYDPAARIADMELNHVEAGLCFPNYPRFCGQLFSEIEDRTLGRLCIEAYNDWMI
;
A
#
# COMPACT_ATOMS: atom_id res chain seq x y z
N ALA A 1 -9.71 -3.36 7.20
CA ALA A 1 -10.24 -2.00 7.54
C ALA A 1 -10.54 -1.23 6.25
N TRP A 2 -11.53 -0.34 6.24
CA TRP A 2 -11.87 0.48 5.07
C TRP A 2 -11.20 1.85 5.13
N TRP A 3 -10.54 2.23 4.04
CA TRP A 3 -10.05 3.59 3.80
C TRP A 3 -11.04 4.31 2.88
N HIS A 4 -11.39 5.56 3.22
CA HIS A 4 -12.40 6.35 2.52
C HIS A 4 -11.80 7.64 1.98
N PHE A 5 -12.09 7.96 0.72
CA PHE A 5 -11.61 9.18 0.07
C PHE A 5 -12.53 9.58 -1.07
N GLU A 6 -13.08 10.80 -1.01
CA GLU A 6 -13.98 11.37 -2.03
C GLU A 6 -15.07 10.39 -2.51
N GLY A 7 -15.82 9.79 -1.57
CA GLY A 7 -16.87 8.81 -1.87
C GLY A 7 -16.39 7.42 -2.32
N ARG A 8 -15.08 7.25 -2.54
CA ARG A 8 -14.46 5.96 -2.84
C ARG A 8 -14.08 5.25 -1.54
N ARG A 9 -14.14 3.92 -1.57
CA ARG A 9 -13.70 3.05 -0.47
C ARG A 9 -12.73 2.00 -0.96
N TYR A 10 -11.61 1.86 -0.25
CA TYR A 10 -10.56 0.90 -0.55
C TYR A 10 -10.21 0.09 0.68
N GLN A 11 -9.67 -1.09 0.45
CA GLN A 11 -9.18 -1.97 1.50
C GLN A 11 -7.94 -2.68 0.97
N ILE A 12 -6.98 -2.95 1.85
CA ILE A 12 -5.89 -3.87 1.53
C ILE A 12 -6.53 -5.25 1.34
N LYS A 13 -6.13 -5.91 0.26
CA LYS A 13 -6.55 -7.28 -0.04
C LYS A 13 -5.46 -8.25 0.39
N ARG A 14 -5.84 -9.46 0.83
CA ARG A 14 -4.88 -10.50 1.18
C ARG A 14 -3.85 -10.72 0.06
N MET A 15 -4.30 -10.77 -1.19
CA MET A 15 -3.44 -10.88 -2.39
C MET A 15 -2.27 -9.89 -2.47
N VAL A 16 -2.39 -8.68 -1.92
CA VAL A 16 -1.31 -7.65 -1.99
C VAL A 16 -0.47 -7.58 -0.71
N ALA A 17 -0.79 -8.40 0.29
CA ALA A 17 -0.15 -8.41 1.61
C ALA A 17 -0.11 -9.84 2.19
N CYS A 18 0.50 -10.76 1.44
CA CYS A 18 0.57 -12.19 1.76
C CYS A 18 2.00 -12.78 1.79
N PRO A 19 3.05 -12.08 2.27
CA PRO A 19 4.37 -12.70 2.37
C PRO A 19 4.31 -13.93 3.29
N GLY A 20 4.88 -15.04 2.85
CA GLY A 20 4.94 -16.29 3.63
C GLY A 20 3.64 -17.10 3.72
N LEU A 21 2.53 -16.63 3.12
CA LEU A 21 1.29 -17.41 3.10
C LEU A 21 1.30 -18.46 1.98
N PRO A 22 0.71 -19.64 2.21
CA PRO A 22 0.56 -20.64 1.16
C PRO A 22 -0.45 -20.16 0.11
N PRO A 23 -0.30 -20.54 -1.17
CA PRO A 23 -1.13 -20.03 -2.26
C PRO A 23 -2.65 -20.19 -2.05
N GLU A 24 -3.07 -21.27 -1.40
CA GLU A 24 -4.48 -21.56 -1.07
C GLU A 24 -5.12 -20.54 -0.10
N GLU A 25 -4.31 -19.83 0.69
CA GLU A 25 -4.78 -18.78 1.61
C GLU A 25 -4.81 -17.38 0.96
N VAL A 26 -4.32 -17.25 -0.28
CA VAL A 26 -4.27 -15.96 -0.99
C VAL A 26 -5.63 -15.65 -1.62
N THR A 27 -6.41 -14.80 -0.94
CA THR A 27 -7.77 -14.42 -1.37
C THR A 27 -7.90 -12.95 -1.79
N MET A 28 -9.07 -12.59 -2.30
CA MET A 28 -9.47 -11.19 -2.55
C MET A 28 -10.23 -10.58 -1.37
N GLU A 29 -10.12 -11.16 -0.18
CA GLU A 29 -10.76 -10.63 1.02
C GLU A 29 -9.98 -9.47 1.60
N GLY A 30 -10.70 -8.62 2.33
CA GLY A 30 -10.10 -7.48 3.03
C GLY A 30 -9.32 -7.92 4.25
N VAL A 31 -8.24 -7.21 4.54
CA VAL A 31 -7.38 -7.49 5.70
C VAL A 31 -7.14 -6.22 6.52
N THR A 32 -6.75 -6.40 7.76
CA THR A 32 -6.30 -5.35 8.69
C THR A 32 -4.79 -5.39 8.87
N TYR A 33 -4.24 -4.37 9.52
CA TYR A 33 -2.81 -4.30 9.82
C TYR A 33 -2.36 -5.41 10.79
N ASP A 34 -3.25 -5.87 11.67
CA ASP A 34 -2.98 -6.98 12.60
C ASP A 34 -2.90 -8.34 11.90
N GLU A 35 -3.43 -8.43 10.68
CA GLU A 35 -3.50 -9.67 9.90
C GLU A 35 -2.41 -9.77 8.84
N ILE A 36 -1.56 -8.75 8.65
CA ILE A 36 -0.51 -8.74 7.64
C ILE A 36 0.86 -8.64 8.30
N ALA A 37 1.89 -9.18 7.65
CA ALA A 37 3.25 -9.11 8.18
C ALA A 37 3.70 -7.64 8.36
N PRO A 38 4.44 -7.32 9.43
CA PRO A 38 4.92 -5.96 9.68
C PRO A 38 5.68 -5.35 8.49
N GLY A 39 6.45 -6.15 7.74
CA GLY A 39 7.16 -5.69 6.54
C GLY A 39 6.25 -5.14 5.44
N CYS A 40 4.93 -5.36 5.49
CA CYS A 40 3.98 -4.72 4.58
C CYS A 40 3.76 -3.22 4.86
N TYR A 41 4.12 -2.72 6.05
CA TYR A 41 3.89 -1.32 6.44
C TYR A 41 5.00 -0.67 7.27
N ASP A 42 5.95 -1.44 7.80
CA ASP A 42 7.14 -0.96 8.51
C ASP A 42 8.39 -1.17 7.64
N PRO A 43 9.04 -0.08 7.16
CA PRO A 43 10.25 -0.17 6.34
C PRO A 43 11.42 -0.88 7.02
N ALA A 44 11.56 -0.79 8.35
CA ALA A 44 12.64 -1.45 9.07
C ALA A 44 12.41 -2.97 9.10
N ALA A 45 11.18 -3.40 9.36
CA ALA A 45 10.81 -4.82 9.29
C ALA A 45 10.94 -5.39 7.87
N ARG A 46 10.64 -4.58 6.85
CA ARG A 46 10.74 -4.96 5.43
C ARG A 46 12.15 -5.42 5.04
N ILE A 47 13.21 -4.88 5.66
CA ILE A 47 14.59 -5.27 5.37
C ILE A 47 14.83 -6.75 5.61
N ALA A 48 14.32 -7.31 6.72
CA ALA A 48 14.45 -8.74 7.03
C ALA A 48 13.73 -9.61 5.98
N ASP A 49 12.55 -9.18 5.52
CA ASP A 49 11.82 -9.88 4.45
C ASP A 49 12.56 -9.81 3.11
N MET A 50 13.26 -8.69 2.83
CA MET A 50 14.10 -8.55 1.64
C MET A 50 15.31 -9.48 1.68
N GLU A 51 15.99 -9.57 2.82
CA GLU A 51 17.12 -10.50 3.03
C GLU A 51 16.69 -11.95 2.84
N LEU A 52 15.57 -12.36 3.46
CA LEU A 52 15.03 -13.72 3.34
C LEU A 52 14.68 -14.07 1.89
N ASN A 53 14.20 -13.08 1.13
CA ASN A 53 13.80 -13.25 -0.26
C ASN A 53 14.92 -12.95 -1.27
N HIS A 54 16.16 -12.76 -0.80
CA HIS A 54 17.33 -12.43 -1.63
C HIS A 54 17.14 -11.19 -2.52
N VAL A 55 16.45 -10.16 -2.02
CA VAL A 55 16.20 -8.90 -2.71
C VAL A 55 17.14 -7.82 -2.19
N GLU A 56 18.08 -7.38 -3.00
CA GLU A 56 19.04 -6.32 -2.65
C GLU A 56 18.40 -4.92 -2.61
N ALA A 57 17.53 -4.63 -3.58
CA ALA A 57 16.88 -3.32 -3.72
C ALA A 57 15.50 -3.46 -4.37
N GLY A 58 14.60 -2.52 -4.08
CA GLY A 58 13.26 -2.49 -4.64
C GLY A 58 12.73 -1.07 -4.77
N LEU A 59 11.92 -0.84 -5.80
CA LEU A 59 11.17 0.41 -5.96
C LEU A 59 9.86 0.33 -5.18
N CYS A 60 9.58 1.34 -4.35
CA CYS A 60 8.35 1.43 -3.58
C CYS A 60 7.30 2.23 -4.35
N PHE A 61 6.23 1.58 -4.76
CA PHE A 61 5.06 2.24 -5.34
C PHE A 61 3.92 2.34 -4.32
N PRO A 62 3.08 3.39 -4.39
CA PRO A 62 1.95 3.53 -3.49
C PRO A 62 0.89 2.44 -3.72
N ASN A 63 0.26 1.97 -2.64
CA ASN A 63 -0.91 1.09 -2.73
C ASN A 63 -2.21 1.90 -2.85
N TYR A 64 -2.63 2.61 -1.80
CA TYR A 64 -3.89 3.37 -1.80
C TYR A 64 -3.93 4.51 -2.83
N PRO A 65 -2.90 5.37 -2.95
CA PRO A 65 -2.86 6.38 -4.01
C PRO A 65 -2.79 5.82 -5.44
N ARG A 66 -2.65 4.48 -5.57
CA ARG A 66 -2.29 3.76 -6.80
C ARG A 66 -0.95 4.24 -7.38
N PHE A 67 -0.55 3.66 -8.50
CA PHE A 67 0.69 4.01 -9.18
C PHE A 67 0.74 5.51 -9.49
N CYS A 68 1.85 6.15 -9.13
CA CYS A 68 2.15 7.55 -9.44
C CYS A 68 1.04 8.55 -9.01
N GLY A 69 0.31 8.28 -7.93
CA GLY A 69 -0.73 9.19 -7.41
C GLY A 69 -2.00 9.26 -8.27
N GLN A 70 -2.22 8.28 -9.17
CA GLN A 70 -3.37 8.19 -10.05
C GLN A 70 -4.71 8.37 -9.34
N LEU A 71 -4.87 7.87 -8.12
CA LEU A 71 -6.12 8.05 -7.39
C LEU A 71 -6.39 9.54 -7.14
N PHE A 72 -5.39 10.26 -6.65
CA PHE A 72 -5.50 11.69 -6.34
C PHE A 72 -5.58 12.55 -7.60
N SER A 73 -5.04 12.10 -8.73
CA SER A 73 -5.10 12.83 -9.99
C SER A 73 -6.38 12.59 -10.79
N GLU A 74 -7.29 11.73 -10.33
CA GLU A 74 -8.56 11.39 -11.00
C GLU A 74 -9.80 11.89 -10.23
N ILE A 75 -9.60 12.60 -9.12
CA ILE A 75 -10.71 13.15 -8.33
C ILE A 75 -11.29 14.43 -8.94
N GLU A 76 -12.50 14.77 -8.51
CA GLU A 76 -13.20 15.98 -8.95
C GLU A 76 -12.51 17.22 -8.37
N ASP A 77 -12.20 17.22 -7.07
CA ASP A 77 -11.46 18.31 -6.44
C ASP A 77 -9.97 18.25 -6.78
N ARG A 78 -9.60 18.91 -7.87
CA ARG A 78 -8.22 19.00 -8.35
C ARG A 78 -7.26 19.65 -7.35
N THR A 79 -7.75 20.55 -6.50
CA THR A 79 -6.93 21.23 -5.50
C THR A 79 -6.56 20.26 -4.39
N LEU A 80 -7.55 19.53 -3.87
CA LEU A 80 -7.33 18.44 -2.91
C LEU A 80 -6.38 17.39 -3.49
N GLY A 81 -6.58 17.00 -4.75
CA GLY A 81 -5.78 15.96 -5.41
C GLY A 81 -4.29 16.34 -5.46
N ARG A 82 -3.98 17.57 -5.85
CA ARG A 82 -2.60 18.10 -5.84
C ARG A 82 -2.02 18.09 -4.42
N LEU A 83 -2.76 18.58 -3.43
CA LEU A 83 -2.29 18.61 -2.04
C LEU A 83 -2.03 17.20 -1.48
N CYS A 84 -2.85 16.21 -1.85
CA CYS A 84 -2.61 14.82 -1.46
C CYS A 84 -1.37 14.22 -2.12
N ILE A 85 -1.08 14.54 -3.38
CA ILE A 85 0.15 14.12 -4.06
C ILE A 85 1.38 14.74 -3.40
N GLU A 86 1.34 16.05 -3.13
CA GLU A 86 2.42 16.77 -2.45
C GLU A 86 2.67 16.19 -1.06
N ALA A 87 1.61 16.05 -0.25
CA ALA A 87 1.72 15.47 1.09
C ALA A 87 2.25 14.03 1.09
N TYR A 88 1.86 13.21 0.10
CA TYR A 88 2.39 11.85 -0.03
C TYR A 88 3.88 11.85 -0.36
N ASN A 89 4.31 12.70 -1.29
CA ASN A 89 5.71 12.81 -1.68
C ASN A 89 6.58 13.33 -0.54
N ASP A 90 6.10 14.34 0.21
CA ASP A 90 6.79 14.88 1.39
C ASP A 90 6.91 13.86 2.53
N TRP A 91 5.99 12.91 2.62
CA TRP A 91 6.07 11.81 3.59
C TRP A 91 7.03 10.70 3.15
N MET A 92 7.13 10.45 1.84
CA MET A 92 7.95 9.36 1.30
C MET A 92 9.44 9.69 1.34
N ILE A 93 9.81 10.94 1.00
CA ILE A 93 11.19 11.42 0.85
C ILE A 93 11.68 12.04 2.16
#